data_AF-W5SWG6-F1
#
_entry.id   AF-W5SWG6-F1
#
_cell.length_a   1.000
_cell.length_b   1.000
_cell.length_c   1.000
_cell.angle_alpha   90.00
_cell.angle_beta   90.00
_cell.angle_gamma   90.00
#
_symmetry.space_group_name_H-M   'P 1'
#
loop_
_entity.id
_entity.type
_entity.pdbx_description
1 polymer ?
#
loop_
_entity_poly.entity_id
_entity_poly.type
_entity_poly.pdbx_seq_one_letter_code
_entity_poly.pdbx_strand_id
1 'polypeptide(L)'
;MNLILPKILLFLLLITPLTLTYGTYKENFEKLNKLYMLYDLNNNLPKELETINAIKNINLEYHYLLMARYLLKIKKYEEANNFLKKMQTPKDKKTKNEILSLQLRINEDNISEEEINDILQKDKELDIKIIYQLYNIAKIKNKKISLKIKNIILTNYPKSIYSYKIKRNE
;
A
#
# COMPACT_ATOMS: atom_id res chain seq x y z
N MET A 1 -49.03 -0.35 38.25
CA MET A 1 -48.34 0.82 37.70
C MET A 1 -46.93 0.84 38.27
N ASN A 2 -45.89 0.55 37.47
CA ASN A 2 -44.49 0.96 37.68
C ASN A 2 -43.58 0.34 36.59
N LEU A 3 -43.78 0.79 35.35
CA LEU A 3 -42.91 0.49 34.20
C LEU A 3 -41.78 1.51 34.03
N ILE A 4 -41.44 2.25 35.09
CA ILE A 4 -40.56 3.41 35.03
C ILE A 4 -39.08 3.02 35.27
N LEU A 5 -38.81 1.95 36.03
CA LEU A 5 -37.44 1.52 36.34
C LEU A 5 -36.62 0.97 35.15
N PRO A 6 -37.15 0.11 34.24
CA PRO A 6 -36.32 -0.50 33.21
C PRO A 6 -35.94 0.48 32.09
N LYS A 7 -36.70 1.58 31.91
CA LYS A 7 -36.38 2.61 30.90
C LYS A 7 -35.23 3.54 31.32
N ILE A 8 -35.09 3.83 32.62
CA ILE A 8 -34.01 4.69 33.13
C ILE A 8 -32.66 3.95 33.03
N LEU A 9 -32.64 2.64 33.31
CA LEU A 9 -31.43 1.81 33.18
C LEU A 9 -30.94 1.71 31.73
N LEU A 10 -31.86 1.61 30.76
CA LEU A 10 -31.54 1.56 29.33
C LEU A 10 -30.97 2.90 28.82
N PHE A 11 -31.48 4.02 29.36
CA PHE A 11 -30.99 5.36 28.99
C PHE A 11 -29.59 5.63 29.55
N LEU A 12 -29.27 5.11 30.75
CA LEU A 12 -27.94 5.22 31.35
C LEU A 12 -26.86 4.38 30.62
N LEU A 13 -27.25 3.26 30.00
CA LEU A 13 -26.36 2.42 29.19
C LEU A 13 -26.04 3.01 27.81
N LEU A 14 -26.91 3.87 27.27
CA LEU A 14 -26.72 4.57 26.00
C LEU A 14 -25.90 5.86 26.13
N ILE A 15 -25.71 6.36 27.35
CA ILE A 15 -24.80 7.47 27.65
C ILE A 15 -23.43 6.87 28.02
N THR A 16 -22.86 6.04 27.14
CA THR A 16 -21.40 5.95 27.11
C THR A 16 -20.89 7.37 26.86
N PRO A 17 -19.86 7.88 27.55
CA PRO A 17 -19.47 9.27 27.40
C PRO A 17 -18.95 9.42 25.98
N LEU A 18 -19.75 10.07 25.12
CA LEU A 18 -19.37 10.45 23.76
C LEU A 18 -18.07 11.29 23.79
N THR A 19 -17.78 11.93 24.94
CA THR A 19 -16.56 12.64 25.25
C THR A 19 -15.34 11.73 25.46
N LEU A 20 -15.51 10.55 26.06
CA LEU A 20 -14.43 9.58 26.28
C LEU A 20 -14.05 8.89 24.96
N THR A 21 -15.05 8.57 24.13
CA THR A 21 -14.81 8.06 22.77
C THR A 21 -14.19 9.13 21.87
N TYR A 22 -14.70 10.37 21.87
CA TYR A 22 -14.11 11.45 21.07
C TYR A 22 -12.67 11.81 21.47
N GLY A 23 -12.38 11.87 22.78
CA GLY A 23 -11.02 12.10 23.29
C GLY A 23 -10.04 11.01 22.83
N THR A 24 -10.43 9.73 22.96
CA THR A 24 -9.61 8.60 22.52
C THR A 24 -9.44 8.54 21.01
N TYR A 25 -10.44 8.91 20.20
CA TYR A 25 -10.30 9.00 18.74
C TYR A 25 -9.29 10.09 18.32
N LYS A 26 -9.37 11.28 18.93
CA LYS A 26 -8.44 12.38 18.63
C LYS A 26 -7.02 12.02 19.02
N GLU A 27 -6.82 11.45 20.21
CA GLU A 27 -5.52 10.99 20.69
C GLU A 27 -4.92 9.88 19.80
N ASN A 28 -5.74 8.90 19.41
CA ASN A 28 -5.30 7.84 18.50
C ASN A 28 -4.93 8.38 17.11
N PHE A 29 -5.66 9.37 16.61
CA PHE A 29 -5.33 10.03 15.34
C PHE A 29 -4.02 10.81 15.41
N GLU A 30 -3.81 11.60 16.46
CA GLU A 30 -2.54 12.32 16.68
C GLU A 30 -1.36 11.36 16.85
N LYS A 31 -1.56 10.28 17.61
CA LYS A 31 -0.56 9.22 17.79
C LYS A 31 -0.23 8.55 16.46
N LEU A 32 -1.24 8.24 15.64
CA LEU A 32 -1.05 7.64 14.33
C LEU A 32 -0.24 8.54 13.40
N ASN A 33 -0.56 9.84 13.35
CA ASN A 33 0.19 10.81 12.54
C ASN A 33 1.65 10.90 12.98
N LYS A 34 1.92 10.93 14.29
CA LYS A 34 3.30 10.89 14.83
C LYS A 34 4.04 9.62 14.40
N LEU A 35 3.39 8.46 14.47
CA LEU A 35 3.99 7.19 14.03
C LEU A 35 4.28 7.19 12.53
N TYR A 36 3.41 7.78 11.70
CA TYR A 36 3.65 7.90 10.26
C TYR A 36 4.86 8.79 9.96
N MET A 37 4.97 9.93 10.63
CA MET A 37 6.14 10.80 10.51
C MET A 37 7.42 10.09 10.94
N LEU A 38 7.39 9.35 12.05
CA LEU A 38 8.54 8.58 12.52
C LEU A 38 8.95 7.50 11.50
N TYR A 39 7.98 6.80 10.91
CA TYR A 39 8.25 5.81 9.88
C TYR A 39 8.93 6.45 8.65
N ASP A 40 8.44 7.60 8.18
CA ASP A 40 8.99 8.28 7.00
C ASP A 40 10.38 8.87 7.24
N LEU A 41 10.71 9.26 8.48
CA LEU A 41 12.01 9.81 8.86
C LEU A 41 13.06 8.74 9.23
N ASN A 42 12.63 7.53 9.59
CA ASN A 42 13.50 6.48 10.06
C ASN A 42 14.18 5.74 8.91
N ASN A 43 15.51 5.81 8.86
CA ASN A 43 16.35 4.99 7.97
C ASN A 43 16.96 3.77 8.69
N ASN A 44 16.56 3.51 9.93
CA ASN A 44 17.06 2.42 10.76
C ASN A 44 16.01 1.29 10.83
N LEU A 45 16.36 0.11 10.32
CA LEU A 45 15.45 -1.04 10.21
C LEU A 45 14.82 -1.47 11.56
N PRO A 46 15.58 -1.64 12.66
CA PRO A 46 14.99 -1.88 13.98
C PRO A 46 13.93 -0.85 14.40
N LYS A 47 14.24 0.45 14.32
CA LYS A 47 13.30 1.53 14.70
C LYS A 47 12.09 1.61 13.77
N GLU A 48 12.29 1.32 12.50
CA GLU A 48 11.20 1.19 11.53
C GLU A 48 10.23 0.08 11.96
N LEU A 49 10.73 -1.10 12.31
CA LEU A 49 9.90 -2.22 12.76
C LEU A 49 9.16 -1.92 14.08
N GLU A 50 9.82 -1.28 15.04
CA GLU A 50 9.18 -0.82 16.28
C GLU A 50 8.00 0.12 15.99
N THR A 51 8.21 1.08 15.07
CA THR A 51 7.17 2.03 14.65
C THR A 51 6.00 1.31 13.98
N ILE A 52 6.29 0.35 13.08
CA ILE A 52 5.26 -0.46 12.40
C ILE A 52 4.44 -1.28 13.40
N ASN A 53 5.09 -1.88 14.39
CA ASN A 53 4.41 -2.67 15.42
C ASN A 53 3.51 -1.81 16.31
N ALA A 54 3.91 -0.57 16.62
CA ALA A 54 3.08 0.37 17.37
C ALA A 54 1.79 0.78 16.61
N ILE A 55 1.80 0.73 15.27
CA ILE A 55 0.64 1.05 14.43
C ILE A 55 -0.40 -0.08 14.46
N LYS A 56 -0.02 -1.33 14.72
CA LYS A 56 -0.88 -2.53 14.61
C LYS A 56 -2.24 -2.38 15.31
N ASN A 57 -2.26 -1.81 16.50
CA ASN A 57 -3.47 -1.67 17.32
C ASN A 57 -4.30 -0.43 16.98
N ILE A 58 -3.78 0.47 16.13
CA ILE A 58 -4.42 1.74 15.76
C ILE A 58 -4.95 1.66 14.32
N ASN A 59 -4.16 1.11 13.40
CA ASN A 59 -4.53 0.94 12.00
C ASN A 59 -3.93 -0.35 11.43
N LEU A 60 -4.72 -1.42 11.48
CA LEU A 60 -4.28 -2.76 11.11
C LEU A 60 -3.97 -2.91 9.61
N GLU A 61 -4.79 -2.31 8.74
CA GLU A 61 -4.58 -2.34 7.29
C GLU A 61 -3.26 -1.65 6.90
N TYR A 62 -2.99 -0.49 7.49
CA TYR A 62 -1.74 0.22 7.24
C TYR A 62 -0.53 -0.53 7.82
N HIS A 63 -0.69 -1.16 9.00
CA HIS A 63 0.34 -2.04 9.56
C HIS A 63 0.71 -3.18 8.59
N TYR A 64 -0.27 -3.83 7.95
CA TYR A 64 0.02 -4.88 6.96
C TYR A 64 0.78 -4.36 5.75
N LEU A 65 0.40 -3.20 5.23
CA LEU A 65 1.11 -2.56 4.11
C LEU A 65 2.56 -2.22 4.47
N LEU A 66 2.78 -1.62 5.64
CA LEU A 66 4.12 -1.28 6.09
C LEU A 66 4.97 -2.52 6.37
N MET A 67 4.40 -3.57 6.95
CA MET A 67 5.11 -4.84 7.15
C MET A 67 5.52 -5.47 5.82
N ALA A 68 4.64 -5.48 4.81
CA ALA A 68 5.00 -5.98 3.48
C ALA A 68 6.16 -5.17 2.86
N ARG A 69 6.16 -3.85 3.01
CA ARG A 69 7.27 -2.99 2.57
C ARG A 69 8.57 -3.30 3.31
N TYR A 70 8.51 -3.40 4.63
CA TYR A 70 9.65 -3.70 5.47
C TYR A 70 10.28 -5.05 5.11
N LEU A 71 9.45 -6.10 5.00
CA LEU A 71 9.89 -7.44 4.65
C LEU A 71 10.52 -7.49 3.24
N LEU A 72 9.97 -6.74 2.29
CA LEU A 72 10.58 -6.59 0.97
C LEU A 72 11.97 -5.91 1.03
N LYS A 73 12.17 -4.89 1.87
CA LYS A 73 13.49 -4.26 2.05
C LYS A 73 14.55 -5.26 2.51
N ILE A 74 14.16 -6.23 3.35
CA ILE A 74 15.04 -7.29 3.85
C ILE A 74 14.94 -8.61 3.06
N LYS A 75 14.36 -8.57 1.85
CA LYS A 75 14.26 -9.71 0.90
C LYS A 75 13.48 -10.93 1.43
N LYS A 76 12.52 -10.70 2.33
CA LYS A 76 11.59 -11.71 2.84
C LYS A 76 10.30 -11.72 2.02
N TYR A 77 10.40 -12.23 0.79
CA TYR A 77 9.35 -12.13 -0.23
C TYR A 77 8.08 -12.91 0.11
N GLU A 78 8.23 -14.13 0.64
CA GLU A 78 7.09 -14.98 1.01
C GLU A 78 6.31 -14.37 2.18
N GLU A 79 7.03 -13.93 3.21
CA GLU A 79 6.44 -13.27 4.37
C GLU A 79 5.77 -11.95 3.96
N ALA A 80 6.39 -11.16 3.08
CA ALA A 80 5.78 -9.95 2.54
C ALA A 80 4.46 -10.26 1.82
N ASN A 81 4.43 -11.32 0.99
CA ASN A 81 3.22 -11.75 0.29
C ASN A 81 2.12 -12.16 1.27
N ASN A 82 2.47 -12.86 2.35
CA ASN A 82 1.53 -13.25 3.40
C ASN A 82 0.89 -12.05 4.11
N PHE A 83 1.60 -10.93 4.24
CA PHE A 83 1.02 -9.69 4.76
C PHE A 83 0.10 -9.01 3.74
N LEU A 84 0.48 -8.94 2.46
CA LEU A 84 -0.39 -8.37 1.43
C LEU A 84 -1.71 -9.13 1.28
N LYS A 85 -1.69 -10.47 1.40
CA LYS A 85 -2.91 -11.30 1.37
C LYS A 85 -3.89 -11.02 2.50
N LYS A 86 -3.45 -10.41 3.61
CA LYS A 86 -4.31 -10.04 4.74
C LYS A 86 -5.03 -8.71 4.52
N MET A 87 -4.61 -7.92 3.54
CA MET A 87 -5.20 -6.62 3.26
C MET A 87 -6.57 -6.79 2.60
N GLN A 88 -7.53 -5.97 3.00
CA GLN A 88 -8.77 -5.84 2.25
C GLN A 88 -8.53 -5.11 0.92
N THR A 89 -9.41 -5.32 -0.06
CA THR A 89 -9.34 -4.60 -1.33
C THR A 89 -9.35 -3.08 -1.08
N PRO A 90 -8.25 -2.36 -1.37
CA PRO A 90 -8.19 -0.94 -1.06
C PRO A 90 -9.17 -0.16 -1.94
N LYS A 91 -9.76 0.91 -1.38
CA LYS A 91 -10.68 1.77 -2.11
C LYS A 91 -9.94 2.84 -2.92
N ASP A 92 -8.87 3.41 -2.37
CA ASP A 92 -8.15 4.51 -2.97
C ASP A 92 -7.10 4.05 -4.00
N LYS A 93 -6.93 4.86 -5.05
CA LYS A 93 -6.02 4.58 -6.17
C LYS A 93 -4.56 4.48 -5.73
N LYS A 94 -4.15 5.26 -4.74
CA LYS A 94 -2.75 5.32 -4.28
C LYS A 94 -2.35 4.00 -3.63
N THR A 95 -3.16 3.50 -2.71
CA THR A 95 -2.93 2.21 -2.04
C THR A 95 -3.03 1.05 -3.03
N LYS A 96 -3.99 1.07 -3.98
CA LYS A 96 -4.06 0.07 -5.07
C LYS A 96 -2.73 -0.02 -5.84
N ASN A 97 -2.22 1.13 -6.27
CA ASN A 97 -0.96 1.22 -7.00
C ASN A 97 0.24 0.80 -6.16
N GLU A 98 0.25 1.12 -4.86
CA GLU A 98 1.30 0.70 -3.95
C GLU A 98 1.32 -0.82 -3.77
N ILE A 99 0.17 -1.45 -3.51
CA ILE A 99 0.05 -2.91 -3.39
C ILE A 99 0.50 -3.59 -4.68
N LEU A 100 0.03 -3.13 -5.84
CA LEU A 100 0.44 -3.67 -7.14
C LEU A 100 1.96 -3.55 -7.34
N SER A 101 2.56 -2.42 -6.98
CA SER A 101 4.00 -2.23 -7.04
C SER A 101 4.80 -3.16 -6.12
N LEU A 102 4.22 -3.58 -4.99
CA LEU A 102 4.83 -4.56 -4.07
C LEU A 102 4.65 -5.97 -4.61
N GLN A 103 3.47 -6.32 -5.12
CA GLN A 103 3.19 -7.62 -5.75
C GLN A 103 4.09 -7.88 -6.94
N LEU A 104 4.29 -6.88 -7.82
CA LEU A 104 5.20 -7.00 -8.96
C LEU A 104 6.65 -7.26 -8.54
N ARG A 105 7.10 -6.70 -7.41
CA ARG A 105 8.45 -6.95 -6.88
C ARG A 105 8.57 -8.33 -6.24
N ILE A 106 7.51 -8.83 -5.62
CA ILE A 106 7.47 -10.18 -5.07
C ILE A 106 7.48 -11.22 -6.20
N ASN A 107 6.75 -10.94 -7.29
CA ASN A 107 6.53 -11.89 -8.38
C ASN A 107 7.38 -11.60 -9.62
N GLU A 108 8.45 -10.81 -9.51
CA GLU A 108 9.21 -10.32 -10.68
C GLU A 108 9.77 -11.47 -11.53
N ASP A 109 10.14 -12.58 -10.88
CA ASP A 109 10.71 -13.75 -11.54
C ASP A 109 9.67 -14.71 -12.11
N ASN A 110 8.42 -14.69 -11.65
CA ASN A 110 7.41 -15.66 -12.06
C ASN A 110 6.24 -15.05 -12.85
N ILE A 111 6.14 -13.73 -12.92
CA ILE A 111 5.07 -13.07 -13.68
C ILE A 111 5.12 -13.43 -15.17
N SER A 112 3.99 -13.90 -15.68
CA SER A 112 3.83 -14.31 -17.08
C SER A 112 3.58 -13.12 -18.01
N GLU A 113 3.70 -13.37 -19.31
CA GLU A 113 3.40 -12.39 -20.35
C GLU A 113 1.93 -11.98 -20.39
N GLU A 114 1.03 -12.93 -20.13
CA GLU A 114 -0.41 -12.72 -20.07
C GLU A 114 -0.75 -11.77 -18.91
N GLU A 115 -0.24 -12.06 -17.71
CA GLU A 115 -0.42 -11.18 -16.54
C GLU A 115 0.10 -9.76 -16.79
N ILE A 116 1.27 -9.60 -17.43
CA ILE A 116 1.79 -8.28 -17.77
C ILE A 116 0.82 -7.55 -18.72
N ASN A 117 0.30 -8.22 -19.74
CA ASN A 117 -0.63 -7.61 -20.68
C ASN A 117 -1.96 -7.25 -20.02
N ASP A 118 -2.50 -8.10 -19.14
CA ASP A 118 -3.73 -7.84 -18.39
C ASP A 118 -3.60 -6.62 -17.47
N ILE A 119 -2.45 -6.47 -16.81
CA ILE A 119 -2.16 -5.27 -16.02
C ILE A 119 -2.12 -4.03 -16.93
N LEU A 120 -1.43 -4.12 -18.07
CA LEU A 120 -1.30 -3.01 -19.02
C LEU A 120 -2.62 -2.60 -19.69
N GLN A 121 -3.61 -3.49 -19.80
CA GLN A 121 -4.93 -3.10 -20.32
C GLN A 121 -5.63 -2.05 -19.45
N LYS A 122 -5.21 -1.90 -18.19
CA LYS A 122 -5.70 -0.90 -17.24
C LYS A 122 -4.79 0.34 -17.16
N ASP A 123 -3.92 0.58 -18.15
CA ASP A 123 -2.85 1.59 -18.15
C ASP A 123 -3.28 3.00 -17.72
N LYS A 124 -4.48 3.46 -18.14
CA LYS A 124 -5.02 4.79 -17.75
C LYS A 124 -5.19 4.95 -16.24
N GLU A 125 -5.32 3.84 -15.51
CA GLU A 125 -5.44 3.83 -14.06
C GLU A 125 -4.10 3.58 -13.34
N LEU A 126 -3.06 3.15 -14.05
CA LEU A 126 -1.77 2.85 -13.45
C LEU A 126 -0.93 4.11 -13.23
N ASP A 127 -0.21 4.11 -12.11
CA ASP A 127 0.91 5.04 -11.95
C ASP A 127 2.02 4.67 -12.95
N ILE A 128 2.59 5.66 -13.62
CA ILE A 128 3.70 5.45 -14.57
C ILE A 128 4.88 4.68 -13.94
N LYS A 129 5.10 4.79 -12.63
CA LYS A 129 6.09 3.99 -11.91
C LYS A 129 5.86 2.49 -12.07
N ILE A 130 4.59 2.05 -12.06
CA ILE A 130 4.21 0.65 -12.26
C ILE A 130 4.48 0.24 -13.70
N ILE A 131 4.10 1.08 -14.66
CA ILE A 131 4.37 0.83 -16.09
C ILE A 131 5.89 0.70 -16.32
N TYR A 132 6.71 1.53 -15.67
CA TYR A 132 8.16 1.44 -15.72
C TYR A 132 8.72 0.18 -15.02
N GLN A 133 8.12 -0.27 -13.92
CA GLN A 133 8.48 -1.54 -13.29
C GLN A 133 8.22 -2.71 -14.24
N LEU A 134 7.05 -2.76 -14.87
CA LEU A 134 6.73 -3.76 -15.90
C LEU A 134 7.70 -3.72 -17.07
N TYR A 135 8.12 -2.53 -17.51
CA TYR A 135 9.16 -2.39 -18.53
C TYR A 135 10.47 -3.07 -18.11
N ASN A 136 10.93 -2.88 -16.88
CA ASN A 136 12.18 -3.51 -16.41
C ASN A 136 12.06 -5.03 -16.32
N ILE A 137 10.92 -5.54 -15.83
CA ILE A 137 10.64 -6.98 -15.78
C ILE A 137 10.64 -7.55 -17.21
N ALA A 138 9.89 -6.93 -18.12
CA ALA A 138 9.80 -7.37 -19.51
C ALA A 138 11.14 -7.25 -20.26
N LYS A 139 11.98 -6.27 -19.93
CA LYS A 139 13.30 -6.10 -20.56
C LYS A 139 14.17 -7.35 -20.41
N ILE A 140 14.05 -8.05 -19.29
CA ILE A 140 14.81 -9.28 -19.00
C ILE A 140 14.12 -10.50 -19.64
N LYS A 141 12.79 -10.56 -19.58
CA LYS A 141 12.01 -11.77 -19.95
C LYS A 141 11.58 -11.83 -21.41
N ASN A 142 11.10 -10.72 -21.97
CA ASN A 142 10.53 -10.67 -23.33
C ASN A 142 10.76 -9.29 -24.00
N LYS A 143 11.66 -9.28 -24.98
CA LYS A 143 12.02 -8.07 -25.75
C LYS A 143 10.84 -7.46 -26.52
N LYS A 144 9.90 -8.26 -27.02
CA LYS A 144 8.72 -7.76 -27.75
C LYS A 144 7.79 -6.98 -26.82
N ILE A 145 7.52 -7.52 -25.64
CA ILE A 145 6.69 -6.85 -24.63
C ILE A 145 7.41 -5.62 -24.08
N SER A 146 8.72 -5.69 -23.83
CA SER A 146 9.47 -4.53 -23.34
C SER A 146 9.42 -3.36 -24.32
N LEU A 147 9.50 -3.62 -25.64
CA LEU A 147 9.33 -2.60 -26.68
C LEU A 147 7.91 -2.01 -26.69
N LYS A 148 6.87 -2.84 -26.53
CA LYS A 148 5.48 -2.36 -26.41
C LYS A 148 5.33 -1.41 -25.22
N ILE A 149 5.83 -1.79 -24.04
CA ILE A 149 5.75 -0.96 -22.83
C ILE A 149 6.58 0.31 -22.96
N LYS A 150 7.78 0.20 -23.54
CA LYS A 150 8.62 1.36 -23.86
C LYS A 150 7.86 2.38 -24.68
N ASN A 151 7.18 1.96 -25.75
CA ASN A 151 6.39 2.86 -26.60
C ASN A 151 5.25 3.51 -25.82
N ILE A 152 4.54 2.75 -24.96
CA ILE A 152 3.51 3.33 -24.07
C ILE A 152 4.09 4.45 -23.21
N ILE A 153 5.25 4.23 -22.57
CA ILE A 153 5.88 5.24 -21.71
C ILE A 153 6.31 6.48 -22.50
N LEU A 154 6.97 6.29 -23.66
CA LEU A 154 7.50 7.39 -24.46
C LEU A 154 6.39 8.20 -25.13
N THR A 155 5.30 7.57 -25.55
CA THR A 155 4.16 8.24 -26.21
C THR A 155 3.25 8.92 -25.20
N ASN A 156 2.82 8.21 -24.14
CA ASN A 156 1.81 8.74 -23.22
C ASN A 156 2.43 9.62 -22.12
N TYR A 157 3.72 9.45 -21.83
CA TYR A 157 4.40 10.16 -20.74
C TYR A 157 5.79 10.71 -21.13
N PRO A 158 5.89 11.49 -22.21
CA PRO A 158 7.18 11.89 -22.81
C PRO A 158 8.07 12.71 -21.89
N LYS A 159 7.49 13.49 -20.96
CA LYS A 159 8.20 14.36 -20.00
C LYS A 159 8.43 13.73 -18.63
N SER A 160 8.09 12.45 -18.46
CA SER A 160 8.28 11.77 -17.18
C SER A 160 9.75 11.43 -16.93
N ILE A 161 10.15 11.35 -15.65
CA ILE A 161 11.48 10.85 -15.27
C ILE A 161 11.78 9.46 -15.85
N TYR A 162 10.75 8.64 -16.03
CA TYR A 162 10.87 7.28 -16.57
C TYR A 162 11.13 7.29 -18.08
N SER A 163 10.50 8.20 -18.84
CA SER A 163 10.83 8.44 -20.25
C SER A 163 12.30 8.84 -20.41
N TYR A 164 12.80 9.76 -19.59
CA TYR A 164 14.22 10.15 -19.61
C TYR A 164 15.16 8.98 -19.26
N LYS A 165 14.81 8.17 -18.25
CA LYS A 165 15.58 6.97 -17.88
C LYS A 165 15.67 5.95 -19.01
N ILE A 166 14.59 5.77 -19.77
CA ILE A 166 14.59 4.87 -20.94
C ILE A 166 15.56 5.40 -21.99
N LYS A 167 15.43 6.66 -22.40
CA LYS A 167 16.24 7.27 -23.46
C LYS A 167 17.75 7.30 -23.14
N ARG A 168 18.11 7.44 -21.85
CA ARG A 168 19.52 7.47 -21.40
C ARG A 168 20.19 6.10 -21.40
N ASN A 169 19.41 5.02 -21.27
CA ASN A 169 19.92 3.65 -21.18
C ASN A 169 19.85 2.90 -22.53
N GLU A 170 19.68 3.65 -23.63
CA GLU A 170 19.88 3.22 -25.01
C GLU A 170 21.34 3.42 -25.41
#